data_AF-A0A6A5W1B8-F1
#
_entry.id   AF-A0A6A5W1B8-F1
#
_cell.length_a   1.000
_cell.length_b   1.000
_cell.length_c   1.000
_cell.angle_alpha   90.00
_cell.angle_beta   90.00
_cell.angle_gamma   90.00
#
_symmetry.space_group_name_H-M   'P 1'
#
loop_
_entity.id
_entity.type
_entity.pdbx_description
1 polymer ?
#
loop_
_entity_poly.entity_id
_entity_poly.type
_entity_poly.pdbx_seq_one_letter_code
_entity_poly.pdbx_strand_id
1 'polypeptide(L)'
;MSILSSSSWKFPFIHIPKVYAVFKHQGADPLNHFAPGIEPPEYHYMIMEHIKGDTFAEAWPKMSPPEKEEMCHQMGATLRQLRSIPQSIESVTQRPYYGRFGYQYFLGSYNIVADERRPLSGPYDTYEELVQDMAKTAEMNSALKCSLPEFTAEEVELLNRFKPTFLAASPEDRRPVITHLDLRLDNIILRPRNRETALGVRDENTPIKTNSKWAQAQGQNQLNIETD
;
A
#
# COMPACT_ATOMS: atom_id res chain seq x y z
N MET A 1 -27.74 31.02 3.79
CA MET A 1 -26.84 30.26 2.91
C MET A 1 -25.41 30.45 3.42
N SER A 2 -24.85 29.43 4.08
CA SER A 2 -23.49 29.47 4.61
C SER A 2 -22.53 29.00 3.51
N ILE A 3 -21.62 29.87 3.09
CA ILE A 3 -20.55 29.54 2.15
C ILE A 3 -19.57 28.66 2.93
N LEU A 4 -19.51 27.37 2.60
CA LEU A 4 -18.50 26.46 3.13
C LEU A 4 -17.13 27.03 2.74
N SER A 5 -16.45 27.62 3.72
CA SER A 5 -15.06 28.02 3.66
C SER A 5 -14.26 26.91 3.00
N SER A 6 -13.62 27.18 1.87
CA SER A 6 -12.72 26.28 1.16
C SER A 6 -11.52 26.00 2.05
N SER A 7 -11.68 25.08 3.01
CA SER A 7 -10.57 24.47 3.71
C SER A 7 -9.70 23.83 2.63
N SER A 8 -8.53 24.41 2.40
CA SER A 8 -7.53 23.86 1.49
C SER A 8 -7.22 22.45 1.98
N TRP A 9 -7.73 21.44 1.28
CA TRP A 9 -7.43 20.05 1.59
C TRP A 9 -5.92 19.88 1.50
N LYS A 10 -5.27 19.74 2.66
CA LYS A 10 -3.84 19.45 2.72
C LYS A 10 -3.69 17.96 2.52
N PHE A 11 -3.64 17.53 1.26
CA PHE A 11 -3.28 16.16 0.95
C PHE A 11 -1.86 15.90 1.45
N PRO A 12 -1.61 14.78 2.14
CA PRO A 12 -0.26 14.41 2.50
C PRO A 12 0.57 14.27 1.22
N PHE A 13 1.80 14.76 1.28
CA PHE A 13 2.72 14.62 0.17
C PHE A 13 3.31 13.21 0.18
N ILE A 14 2.67 12.31 -0.57
CA ILE A 14 3.13 10.94 -0.79
C ILE A 14 3.79 10.91 -2.16
N HIS A 15 5.04 10.45 -2.20
CA HIS A 15 5.77 10.31 -3.46
C HIS A 15 5.21 9.13 -4.26
N ILE A 16 4.33 9.45 -5.20
CA ILE A 16 3.80 8.50 -6.18
C ILE A 16 4.24 8.91 -7.60
N PRO A 17 4.41 7.96 -8.53
CA PRO A 17 4.66 8.29 -9.93
C PRO A 17 3.55 9.17 -10.51
N LYS A 18 3.91 10.24 -11.21
CA LYS A 18 2.91 11.05 -11.96
C LYS A 18 2.31 10.19 -13.07
N VAL A 19 0.99 10.21 -13.22
CA VAL A 19 0.30 9.57 -14.34
C VAL A 19 0.16 10.59 -15.46
N TYR A 20 0.63 10.25 -16.66
CA TYR A 20 0.58 11.12 -17.85
C TYR A 20 -0.59 10.79 -18.77
N ALA A 21 -0.92 9.51 -18.93
CA ALA A 21 -2.01 9.07 -19.79
C ALA A 21 -2.58 7.73 -19.33
N VAL A 22 -3.88 7.54 -19.56
CA VAL A 22 -4.59 6.26 -19.44
C VAL A 22 -5.39 6.06 -20.70
N PHE A 23 -5.26 4.91 -21.35
CA PHE A 23 -6.00 4.60 -22.57
C PHE A 23 -6.28 3.10 -22.67
N LYS A 24 -7.24 2.76 -23.52
CA LYS A 24 -7.58 1.38 -23.85
C LYS A 24 -7.35 1.11 -25.32
N HIS A 25 -6.94 -0.10 -25.68
CA HIS A 25 -6.67 -0.50 -27.05
C HIS A 25 -7.09 -1.95 -27.27
N GLN A 26 -7.84 -2.19 -28.34
CA GLN A 26 -8.27 -3.51 -28.78
C GLN A 26 -7.37 -3.96 -29.93
N GLY A 27 -6.90 -5.22 -29.90
CA GLY A 27 -6.07 -5.78 -30.97
C GLY A 27 -4.56 -5.88 -30.68
N ALA A 28 -4.08 -5.40 -29.54
CA ALA A 28 -2.71 -5.68 -29.11
C ALA A 28 -2.62 -7.03 -28.38
N ASP A 29 -1.45 -7.67 -28.44
CA ASP A 29 -1.11 -8.84 -27.63
C ASP A 29 0.25 -8.63 -26.93
N PRO A 30 0.33 -7.74 -25.93
CA PRO A 30 1.59 -7.46 -25.26
C PRO A 30 2.14 -8.65 -24.49
N LEU A 31 1.32 -9.68 -24.23
CA LEU A 31 1.71 -10.88 -23.47
C LEU A 31 1.92 -12.11 -24.37
N ASN A 32 1.69 -11.97 -25.68
CA ASN A 32 1.75 -13.07 -26.65
C ASN A 32 0.90 -14.29 -26.23
N HIS A 33 -0.31 -14.04 -25.73
CA HIS A 33 -1.20 -15.05 -25.16
C HIS A 33 -2.27 -15.58 -26.14
N PHE A 34 -2.44 -15.01 -27.34
CA PHE A 34 -3.58 -15.40 -28.19
C PHE A 34 -3.34 -16.58 -29.12
N ALA A 35 -4.28 -17.52 -29.07
CA ALA A 35 -4.41 -18.56 -30.07
C ALA A 35 -5.01 -17.97 -31.37
N PRO A 36 -4.61 -18.48 -32.55
CA PRO A 36 -5.22 -18.08 -33.82
C PRO A 36 -6.75 -18.25 -33.81
N GLY A 37 -7.48 -17.23 -34.23
CA GLY A 37 -8.95 -17.26 -34.37
C GLY A 37 -9.74 -16.76 -33.16
N ILE A 38 -9.08 -16.30 -32.09
CA ILE A 38 -9.73 -15.62 -30.97
C ILE A 38 -9.55 -14.11 -31.14
N GLU A 39 -10.63 -13.34 -30.99
CA GLU A 39 -10.55 -11.88 -31.03
C GLU A 39 -9.73 -11.37 -29.83
N PRO A 40 -8.70 -10.53 -30.05
CA PRO A 40 -7.90 -10.02 -28.95
C PRO A 40 -8.77 -9.20 -27.98
N PRO A 41 -8.59 -9.37 -26.66
CA PRO A 41 -9.31 -8.62 -25.65
C PRO A 41 -8.88 -7.15 -25.66
N GLU A 42 -9.70 -6.34 -25.01
CA GLU A 42 -9.37 -4.93 -24.75
C GLU A 42 -8.31 -4.84 -23.64
N TYR A 43 -7.18 -4.21 -23.95
CA TYR A 43 -6.13 -3.91 -22.98
C TYR A 43 -6.22 -2.48 -22.48
N HIS A 44 -5.94 -2.29 -21.19
CA HIS A 44 -5.87 -0.99 -20.54
C HIS A 44 -4.41 -0.65 -20.22
N TYR A 45 -3.99 0.55 -20.58
CA TYR A 45 -2.62 1.02 -20.44
C TYR A 45 -2.57 2.27 -19.57
N MET A 46 -1.51 2.37 -18.77
CA MET A 46 -1.21 3.54 -17.96
C MET A 46 0.23 3.96 -18.21
N ILE A 47 0.42 5.20 -18.66
CA ILE A 47 1.73 5.81 -18.87
C ILE A 47 2.03 6.70 -17.67
N MET A 48 3.14 6.44 -16.99
CA MET A 48 3.52 7.11 -15.75
C MET A 48 4.99 7.53 -15.76
N GLU A 49 5.35 8.37 -14.78
CA GLU A 49 6.72 8.80 -14.53
C GLU A 49 7.63 7.59 -14.28
N HIS A 50 8.72 7.53 -15.03
CA HIS A 50 9.77 6.57 -14.77
C HIS A 50 10.60 7.02 -13.56
N ILE A 51 10.37 6.36 -12.43
CA ILE A 51 11.15 6.54 -11.21
C ILE A 51 12.44 5.73 -11.33
N LYS A 52 13.57 6.40 -11.57
CA LYS A 52 14.87 5.71 -11.57
C LYS A 52 15.35 5.50 -10.14
N GLY A 53 15.75 4.27 -9.84
CA GLY A 53 16.27 3.88 -8.53
C GLY A 53 16.31 2.36 -8.42
N ASP A 54 16.94 1.88 -7.35
CA ASP A 54 16.81 0.49 -6.94
C ASP A 54 15.47 0.31 -6.23
N THR A 55 14.88 -0.88 -6.34
CA THR A 55 13.82 -1.26 -5.41
C THR A 55 14.36 -1.28 -3.97
N PHE A 56 13.48 -1.13 -3.00
CA PHE A 56 13.87 -1.19 -1.60
C PHE A 56 14.47 -2.56 -1.27
N ALA A 57 13.93 -3.64 -1.86
CA ALA A 57 14.47 -4.99 -1.72
C ALA A 57 15.93 -5.11 -2.19
N GLU A 58 16.28 -4.54 -3.34
CA GLU A 58 17.64 -4.56 -3.90
C GLU A 58 18.61 -3.69 -3.10
N ALA A 59 18.13 -2.56 -2.58
CA ALA A 59 18.95 -1.62 -1.81
C ALA A 59 19.18 -2.07 -0.37
N TRP A 60 18.20 -2.74 0.26
CA TRP A 60 18.25 -3.16 1.66
C TRP A 60 19.53 -3.91 2.09
N PRO A 61 20.04 -4.93 1.37
CA PRO A 61 21.27 -5.60 1.77
C PRO A 61 22.52 -4.71 1.69
N LYS A 62 22.47 -3.61 0.92
CA LYS A 62 23.58 -2.66 0.74
C LYS A 62 23.58 -1.55 1.81
N MET A 63 22.49 -1.39 2.56
CA MET A 63 22.34 -0.36 3.58
C MET A 63 23.00 -0.74 4.91
N SER A 64 23.64 0.24 5.54
CA SER A 64 24.10 0.17 6.92
C SER A 64 22.92 0.12 7.91
N PRO A 65 23.11 -0.35 9.15
CA PRO A 65 22.05 -0.37 10.15
C PRO A 65 21.37 1.00 10.40
N PRO A 66 22.11 2.13 10.50
CA PRO A 66 21.49 3.45 10.66
C PRO A 66 20.62 3.87 9.46
N GLU A 67 21.02 3.52 8.23
CA GLU A 67 20.22 3.81 7.04
C GLU A 67 18.92 3.01 7.02
N LYS A 68 18.96 1.74 7.42
CA LYS A 68 17.77 0.88 7.55
C LYS A 68 16.78 1.45 8.56
N GLU A 69 17.27 1.89 9.72
CA GLU A 69 16.45 2.52 10.76
C GLU A 69 15.76 3.79 10.23
N GLU A 70 16.52 4.69 9.60
CA GLU A 70 15.98 5.91 9.00
C GLU A 70 14.94 5.60 7.91
N MET A 71 15.18 4.60 7.06
CA MET A 71 14.23 4.17 6.04
C MET A 71 12.94 3.60 6.63
N CYS A 72 13.03 2.78 7.69
CA CYS A 72 11.87 2.29 8.41
C CYS A 72 11.05 3.44 9.03
N HIS A 73 11.72 4.45 9.61
CA HIS A 73 11.05 5.64 10.13
C HIS A 73 10.32 6.42 9.04
N GLN A 74 10.97 6.67 7.90
CA GLN A 74 10.37 7.37 6.76
C GLN A 74 9.19 6.60 6.16
N MET A 75 9.31 5.28 6.00
CA MET A 75 8.23 4.42 5.52
C MET A 75 7.04 4.44 6.48
N GLY A 76 7.28 4.29 7.79
CA GLY A 76 6.25 4.40 8.81
C GLY A 76 5.55 5.77 8.80
N ALA A 77 6.30 6.86 8.62
CA ALA A 77 5.73 8.20 8.50
C ALA A 77 4.85 8.34 7.24
N THR A 78 5.29 7.81 6.10
CA THR A 78 4.54 7.82 4.84
C THR A 78 3.26 6.99 4.93
N LEU A 79 3.30 5.82 5.56
CA LEU A 79 2.12 4.98 5.78
C LEU A 79 1.11 5.64 6.73
N ARG A 80 1.58 6.31 7.79
CA ARG A 80 0.70 7.10 8.67
C ARG A 80 0.02 8.23 7.91
N GLN A 81 0.75 8.91 7.03
CA GLN A 81 0.19 9.94 6.15
C GLN A 81 -0.86 9.35 5.19
N LEU A 82 -0.57 8.24 4.53
CA LEU A 82 -1.53 7.55 3.66
C LEU A 82 -2.81 7.18 4.42
N ARG A 83 -2.67 6.59 5.62
CA ARG A 83 -3.80 6.17 6.47
C ARG A 83 -4.57 7.34 7.11
N SER A 84 -4.01 8.55 7.08
CA SER A 84 -4.69 9.76 7.54
C SER A 84 -5.58 10.40 6.48
N ILE A 85 -5.47 9.96 5.21
CA ILE A 85 -6.35 10.46 4.15
C ILE A 85 -7.77 9.99 4.47
N PRO A 86 -8.75 10.90 4.60
CA PRO A 86 -10.12 10.52 4.85
C PRO A 86 -10.66 9.76 3.64
N GLN A 87 -11.36 8.67 3.89
CA GLN A 87 -12.06 7.95 2.84
C GLN A 87 -13.23 8.80 2.32
N SER A 88 -13.46 8.77 1.01
CA SER A 88 -14.63 9.39 0.42
C SER A 88 -15.90 8.75 1.00
N ILE A 89 -16.87 9.58 1.39
CA ILE A 89 -18.17 9.12 1.91
C ILE A 89 -19.09 8.78 0.73
N GLU A 90 -18.62 7.88 -0.13
CA GLU A 90 -19.32 7.44 -1.36
C GLU A 90 -20.20 6.20 -1.11
N SER A 91 -20.15 5.63 0.09
CA SER A 91 -21.00 4.50 0.46
C SER A 91 -22.47 4.88 0.53
N VAL A 92 -23.34 3.90 0.30
CA VAL A 92 -24.80 4.04 0.46
C VAL A 92 -25.14 4.44 1.91
N THR A 93 -24.36 3.94 2.88
CA THR A 93 -24.53 4.22 4.30
C THR A 93 -23.99 5.60 4.73
N GLN A 94 -23.31 6.31 3.83
CA GLN A 94 -22.60 7.55 4.12
C GLN A 94 -21.60 7.40 5.29
N ARG A 95 -20.94 6.25 5.35
CA ARG A 95 -19.90 5.90 6.33
C ARG A 95 -18.64 5.35 5.66
N PRO A 96 -17.48 5.39 6.33
CA PRO A 96 -16.29 4.67 5.88
C PRO A 96 -16.58 3.17 5.71
N TYR A 97 -15.94 2.54 4.73
CA TYR A 97 -16.22 1.17 4.29
C TYR A 97 -14.92 0.40 3.99
N TYR A 98 -14.98 -0.93 3.99
CA TYR A 98 -13.86 -1.80 3.61
C TYR A 98 -14.00 -2.22 2.16
N GLY A 99 -13.14 -1.69 1.30
CA GLY A 99 -13.16 -1.96 -0.13
C GLY A 99 -12.14 -1.12 -0.89
N ARG A 100 -12.29 -1.06 -2.20
CA ARG A 100 -11.53 -0.16 -3.07
C ARG A 100 -12.26 1.17 -3.24
N PHE A 101 -11.53 2.20 -3.67
CA PHE A 101 -12.08 3.53 -3.96
C PHE A 101 -13.36 3.46 -4.82
N GLY A 102 -14.32 4.37 -4.55
CA GLY A 102 -15.60 4.38 -5.26
C GLY A 102 -16.59 3.33 -4.79
N TYR A 103 -16.50 2.86 -3.54
CA TYR A 103 -17.36 1.80 -2.99
C TYR A 103 -17.30 0.53 -3.85
N GLN A 104 -16.08 0.14 -4.23
CA GLN A 104 -15.83 -1.01 -5.10
C GLN A 104 -15.41 -2.24 -4.30
N TYR A 105 -15.80 -3.41 -4.80
CA TYR A 105 -15.37 -4.72 -4.31
C TYR A 105 -13.85 -4.91 -4.38
N PHE A 106 -13.33 -5.84 -3.59
CA PHE A 106 -11.97 -6.34 -3.70
C PHE A 106 -11.80 -7.17 -4.99
N LEU A 107 -10.61 -7.14 -5.56
CA LEU A 107 -10.28 -8.00 -6.70
C LEU A 107 -10.11 -9.45 -6.22
N GLY A 108 -10.56 -10.39 -7.04
CA GLY A 108 -10.44 -11.83 -6.77
C GLY A 108 -9.00 -12.35 -6.71
N SER A 109 -7.99 -11.52 -6.97
CA SER A 109 -6.57 -11.86 -6.81
C SER A 109 -6.04 -11.65 -5.38
N TYR A 110 -6.80 -11.01 -4.48
CA TYR A 110 -6.37 -10.76 -3.11
C TYR A 110 -6.72 -11.93 -2.18
N ASN A 111 -5.75 -12.79 -1.87
CA ASN A 111 -5.89 -14.01 -1.05
C ASN A 111 -6.72 -13.90 0.24
N ILE A 112 -6.85 -12.70 0.83
CA ILE A 112 -7.60 -12.49 2.07
C ILE A 112 -9.11 -12.65 1.90
N VAL A 113 -9.65 -12.35 0.70
CA VAL A 113 -11.09 -12.42 0.36
C VAL A 113 -11.31 -13.03 -1.04
N ALA A 114 -10.23 -13.53 -1.65
CA ALA A 114 -10.23 -14.12 -2.97
C ALA A 114 -10.85 -15.51 -2.98
N ASP A 115 -11.87 -15.66 -3.79
CA ASP A 115 -12.33 -16.93 -4.32
C ASP A 115 -12.72 -16.73 -5.78
N GLU A 116 -11.94 -17.31 -6.69
CA GLU A 116 -12.18 -17.20 -8.14
C GLU A 116 -13.54 -17.77 -8.57
N ARG A 117 -14.16 -18.60 -7.73
CA ARG A 117 -15.48 -19.20 -7.97
C ARG A 117 -16.63 -18.32 -7.46
N ARG A 118 -16.33 -17.28 -6.71
CA ARG A 118 -17.33 -16.36 -6.17
C ARG A 118 -17.36 -15.05 -6.95
N PRO A 119 -18.53 -14.40 -6.99
CA PRO A 119 -18.60 -12.99 -7.36
C PRO A 119 -17.65 -12.17 -6.48
N LEU A 120 -17.30 -11.00 -7.00
CA LEU A 120 -16.40 -10.06 -6.36
C LEU A 120 -16.81 -9.77 -4.90
N SER A 121 -15.85 -9.80 -3.97
CA SER A 121 -16.07 -9.72 -2.53
C SER A 121 -16.13 -8.27 -2.04
N GLY A 122 -17.19 -7.92 -1.30
CA GLY A 122 -17.41 -6.58 -0.75
C GLY A 122 -17.99 -5.56 -1.76
N PRO A 123 -17.87 -4.25 -1.48
CA PRO A 123 -17.33 -3.65 -0.25
C PRO A 123 -18.17 -4.01 0.99
N TYR A 124 -17.62 -3.79 2.19
CA TYR A 124 -18.28 -4.05 3.47
C TYR A 124 -18.48 -2.77 4.25
N ASP A 125 -19.64 -2.61 4.88
CA ASP A 125 -19.95 -1.43 5.71
C ASP A 125 -19.39 -1.60 7.14
N THR A 126 -19.12 -2.83 7.56
CA THR A 126 -18.60 -3.15 8.90
C THR A 126 -17.36 -4.03 8.87
N TYR A 127 -16.56 -3.96 9.94
CA TYR A 127 -15.39 -4.81 10.10
C TYR A 127 -15.78 -6.28 10.26
N GLU A 128 -16.90 -6.52 10.94
CA GLU A 128 -17.43 -7.84 11.21
C GLU A 128 -17.85 -8.57 9.93
N GLU A 129 -18.47 -7.86 8.97
CA GLU A 129 -18.79 -8.41 7.64
C GLU A 129 -17.53 -8.81 6.87
N LEU A 130 -16.50 -7.94 6.87
CA LEU A 130 -15.20 -8.26 6.25
C LEU A 130 -14.58 -9.51 6.88
N VAL A 131 -14.48 -9.56 8.22
CA VAL A 131 -13.87 -10.70 8.93
C VAL A 131 -14.67 -11.98 8.70
N GLN A 132 -16.00 -11.90 8.65
CA GLN A 132 -16.86 -13.03 8.34
C GLN A 132 -16.56 -13.59 6.95
N ASP A 133 -16.40 -12.72 5.95
CA ASP A 133 -16.09 -13.15 4.58
C ASP A 133 -14.66 -13.68 4.43
N MET A 134 -13.68 -13.05 5.09
CA MET A 134 -12.30 -13.55 5.16
C MET A 134 -12.23 -14.96 5.76
N ALA A 135 -12.96 -15.20 6.84
CA ALA A 135 -12.99 -16.51 7.48
C ALA A 135 -13.67 -17.57 6.59
N LYS A 136 -14.78 -17.21 5.94
CA LYS A 136 -15.46 -18.09 4.97
C LYS A 136 -14.55 -18.42 3.79
N THR A 137 -13.75 -17.46 3.35
CA THR A 137 -12.75 -17.64 2.30
C THR A 137 -11.63 -18.56 2.77
N ALA A 138 -11.13 -18.37 3.99
CA ALA A 138 -10.12 -19.24 4.60
C ALA A 138 -10.60 -20.70 4.72
N GLU A 139 -11.80 -20.93 5.29
CA GLU A 139 -12.42 -22.26 5.41
C GLU A 139 -12.50 -22.97 4.06
N MET A 140 -12.96 -22.25 3.04
CA MET A 140 -13.15 -22.77 1.71
C MET A 140 -11.84 -23.04 0.97
N ASN A 141 -10.83 -22.18 1.15
CA ASN A 141 -9.49 -22.39 0.61
C ASN A 141 -8.79 -23.59 1.29
N SER A 142 -9.01 -23.77 2.60
CA SER A 142 -8.56 -24.98 3.31
C SER A 142 -9.27 -26.23 2.77
N ALA A 143 -10.59 -26.19 2.61
CA ALA A 143 -11.37 -27.31 2.06
C ALA A 143 -10.88 -27.74 0.67
N LEU A 144 -10.50 -26.78 -0.18
CA LEU A 144 -9.96 -27.07 -1.51
C LEU A 144 -8.55 -27.65 -1.52
N LYS A 145 -7.70 -27.22 -0.58
CA LYS A 145 -6.31 -27.67 -0.48
C LYS A 145 -6.18 -28.99 0.28
N CYS A 146 -7.19 -29.32 1.09
CA CYS A 146 -7.20 -30.54 1.86
C CYS A 146 -7.33 -31.74 0.91
N SER A 147 -6.25 -32.51 0.77
CA SER A 147 -6.25 -33.79 0.06
C SER A 147 -6.81 -34.93 0.91
N LEU A 148 -7.11 -34.67 2.19
CA LEU A 148 -7.64 -35.63 3.14
C LEU A 148 -9.17 -35.52 3.21
N PRO A 149 -9.87 -36.60 3.63
CA PRO A 149 -11.33 -36.56 3.81
C PRO A 149 -11.79 -35.58 4.90
N GLU A 150 -10.92 -35.29 5.87
CA GLU A 150 -11.18 -34.42 7.01
C GLU A 150 -10.01 -33.48 7.23
N PHE A 151 -10.29 -32.32 7.83
CA PHE A 151 -9.26 -31.38 8.25
C PHE A 151 -8.37 -31.97 9.35
N THR A 152 -7.09 -31.61 9.30
CA THR A 152 -6.16 -31.88 10.39
C THR A 152 -6.56 -31.09 11.64
N ALA A 153 -6.13 -31.57 12.81
CA ALA A 153 -6.38 -30.85 14.07
C ALA A 153 -5.81 -29.42 14.06
N GLU A 154 -4.66 -29.21 13.39
CA GLU A 154 -4.04 -27.90 13.23
C GLU A 154 -4.88 -26.95 12.36
N GLU A 155 -5.41 -27.44 11.23
CA GLU A 155 -6.31 -26.64 10.37
C GLU A 155 -7.60 -26.26 11.12
N VAL A 156 -8.19 -27.22 11.85
CA VAL A 156 -9.38 -26.96 12.67
C VAL A 156 -9.08 -25.91 13.74
N GLU A 157 -7.95 -26.01 14.44
CA GLU A 157 -7.55 -25.01 15.43
C GLU A 157 -7.37 -23.62 14.79
N LEU A 158 -6.66 -23.55 13.65
CA LEU A 158 -6.41 -22.30 12.95
C LEU A 158 -7.72 -21.63 12.51
N LEU A 159 -8.63 -22.39 11.89
CA LEU A 159 -9.93 -21.87 11.44
C LEU A 159 -10.79 -21.41 12.62
N ASN A 160 -10.81 -22.17 13.73
CA ASN A 160 -11.54 -21.80 14.94
C ASN A 160 -11.00 -20.51 15.59
N ARG A 161 -9.68 -20.26 15.49
CA ARG A 161 -9.04 -19.06 16.03
C ARG A 161 -9.11 -17.86 15.09
N PHE A 162 -9.42 -18.06 13.81
CA PHE A 162 -9.38 -16.99 12.80
C PHE A 162 -10.27 -15.80 13.18
N LYS A 163 -11.59 -15.97 13.25
CA LYS A 163 -12.51 -14.86 13.57
C LYS A 163 -12.22 -14.23 14.93
N PRO A 164 -12.09 -14.99 16.05
CA PRO A 164 -11.81 -14.40 17.35
C PRO A 164 -10.53 -13.55 17.37
N THR A 165 -9.50 -13.97 16.64
CA THR A 165 -8.23 -13.22 16.57
C THR A 165 -8.42 -11.87 15.89
N PHE A 166 -9.09 -11.84 14.72
CA PHE A 166 -9.36 -10.57 14.03
C PHE A 166 -10.33 -9.68 14.80
N LEU A 167 -11.36 -10.26 15.44
CA LEU A 167 -12.34 -9.55 16.27
C LEU A 167 -11.80 -9.15 17.65
N ALA A 168 -10.57 -9.51 18.00
CA ALA A 168 -9.91 -9.01 19.21
C ALA A 168 -9.21 -7.65 19.00
N ALA A 169 -9.07 -7.19 17.75
CA ALA A 169 -8.46 -5.89 17.43
C ALA A 169 -9.20 -4.73 18.12
N SER A 170 -8.50 -3.67 18.51
CA SER A 170 -9.14 -2.50 19.13
C SER A 170 -10.06 -1.78 18.12
N PRO A 171 -11.06 -0.99 18.57
CA PRO A 171 -11.90 -0.22 17.66
C PRO A 171 -11.10 0.71 16.72
N GLU A 172 -9.98 1.26 17.18
CA GLU A 172 -9.11 2.11 16.33
C GLU A 172 -8.40 1.27 15.25
N ASP A 173 -7.92 0.07 15.59
CA ASP A 173 -7.25 -0.82 14.63
C ASP A 173 -8.21 -1.36 13.57
N ARG A 174 -9.50 -1.44 13.89
CA ARG A 174 -10.53 -1.87 12.95
C ARG A 174 -10.85 -0.79 11.93
N ARG A 175 -10.64 0.50 12.21
CA ARG A 175 -11.12 1.59 11.36
C ARG A 175 -10.68 1.43 9.89
N PRO A 176 -11.60 1.53 8.91
CA PRO A 176 -11.21 1.48 7.51
C PRO A 176 -10.36 2.71 7.16
N VAL A 177 -9.22 2.47 6.56
CA VAL A 177 -8.24 3.49 6.17
C VAL A 177 -7.67 3.17 4.80
N ILE A 178 -7.26 4.21 4.07
CA ILE A 178 -6.52 4.02 2.83
C ILE A 178 -5.17 3.39 3.19
N THR A 179 -4.87 2.25 2.57
CA THR A 179 -3.64 1.50 2.79
C THR A 179 -3.15 0.90 1.48
N HIS A 180 -1.85 0.60 1.41
CA HIS A 180 -1.28 -0.14 0.31
C HIS A 180 -1.50 -1.64 0.55
N LEU A 181 -2.32 -2.30 -0.27
CA LEU A 181 -2.69 -3.71 -0.08
C LEU A 181 -1.56 -4.69 -0.39
N ASP A 182 -0.57 -4.26 -1.17
CA ASP A 182 0.57 -5.09 -1.57
C ASP A 182 1.90 -4.45 -1.14
N LEU A 183 2.00 -4.10 0.15
CA LEU A 183 3.17 -3.40 0.71
C LEU A 183 4.35 -4.38 0.83
N ARG A 184 5.04 -4.58 -0.29
CA ARG A 184 6.25 -5.40 -0.40
C ARG A 184 7.43 -4.50 -0.77
N LEU A 185 8.65 -4.95 -0.43
CA LEU A 185 9.86 -4.14 -0.63
C LEU A 185 10.25 -3.97 -2.11
N ASP A 186 9.82 -4.88 -2.98
CA ASP A 186 9.95 -4.78 -4.44
C ASP A 186 8.99 -3.75 -5.05
N ASN A 187 7.87 -3.45 -4.38
CA ASN A 187 6.90 -2.44 -4.80
C ASN A 187 7.26 -1.01 -4.33
N ILE A 188 8.45 -0.80 -3.75
CA ILE A 188 8.93 0.50 -3.29
C ILE A 188 10.22 0.83 -4.03
N ILE A 189 10.28 1.99 -4.71
CA ILE A 189 11.48 2.45 -5.40
C ILE A 189 12.15 3.55 -4.59
N LEU A 190 13.46 3.42 -4.35
CA LEU A 190 14.26 4.42 -3.65
C LEU A 190 14.90 5.39 -4.63
N ARG A 191 14.57 6.68 -4.51
CA ARG A 191 15.28 7.73 -5.25
C ARG A 191 16.62 8.07 -4.56
N PRO A 192 17.73 8.13 -5.31
CA PRO A 192 18.98 8.69 -4.79
C PRO A 192 18.80 10.15 -4.36
N ARG A 193 19.25 10.52 -3.15
CA ARG A 193 19.16 11.89 -2.60
C ARG A 193 19.87 12.97 -3.45
N ASN A 194 20.89 12.59 -4.23
CA ASN A 194 21.86 13.53 -4.82
C ASN A 194 21.77 13.70 -6.35
N ARG A 195 20.62 13.40 -6.96
CA ARG A 195 20.55 13.43 -8.43
C ARG A 195 20.50 14.86 -9.01
N GLU A 196 19.90 15.80 -8.31
CA GLU A 196 19.85 17.21 -8.73
C GLU A 196 21.25 17.84 -8.74
N THR A 197 22.13 17.43 -7.83
CA THR A 197 23.53 17.89 -7.79
C THR A 197 24.40 17.30 -8.91
N ALA A 198 24.07 16.11 -9.43
CA ALA A 198 24.85 15.46 -10.48
C ALA A 198 24.48 15.91 -11.90
N LEU A 199 23.28 16.45 -12.11
CA LEU A 199 22.81 16.90 -13.43
C LEU A 199 22.77 18.43 -13.58
N GLY A 200 23.01 19.20 -12.52
CA GLY A 200 22.94 20.67 -12.55
C GLY A 200 21.54 21.24 -12.82
N VAL A 201 20.52 20.38 -12.94
CA VAL A 201 19.11 20.76 -13.12
C VAL A 201 18.46 20.72 -11.74
N ARG A 202 18.25 21.90 -11.17
CA ARG A 202 17.54 22.10 -9.91
C ARG A 202 16.04 22.02 -10.21
N ASP A 203 15.31 21.11 -9.56
CA ASP A 203 13.84 21.11 -9.62
C ASP A 203 13.35 22.21 -8.67
N GLU A 204 12.93 23.35 -9.22
CA GLU A 204 12.44 24.50 -8.46
C GLU A 204 11.18 24.18 -7.62
N ASN A 205 10.57 23.00 -7.83
CA ASN A 205 9.35 22.59 -7.14
C ASN A 205 9.58 21.61 -5.98
N THR A 206 10.81 21.15 -5.72
CA THR A 206 11.09 20.28 -4.57
C THR A 206 11.27 21.14 -3.31
N PRO A 207 10.34 21.13 -2.34
CA PRO A 207 10.51 21.89 -1.11
C PRO A 207 11.67 21.30 -0.32
N ILE A 208 12.75 22.08 -0.16
CA ILE A 208 13.89 21.71 0.67
C ILE A 208 13.40 21.69 2.13
N LYS A 209 13.03 20.51 2.64
CA LYS A 209 12.93 20.30 4.08
C LYS A 209 14.35 20.10 4.62
N THR A 210 15.02 21.20 4.96
CA THR A 210 16.22 21.13 5.80
C THR A 210 15.79 20.63 7.18
N ASN A 211 16.01 19.36 7.47
CA ASN A 211 15.96 18.85 8.84
C ASN A 211 17.15 19.45 9.61
N SER A 212 16.96 20.64 10.17
CA SER A 212 17.97 21.39 10.94
C SER A 212 18.45 20.69 12.23
N LYS A 213 17.85 19.55 12.59
CA LYS A 213 18.21 18.81 13.81
C LYS A 213 19.48 17.96 13.71
N TRP A 214 19.95 17.61 12.52
CA TRP A 214 21.19 16.82 12.39
C TRP A 214 22.48 17.68 12.37
N ALA A 215 22.37 18.97 12.06
CA ALA A 215 23.53 19.89 12.09
C ALA A 215 23.97 20.27 13.52
N GLN A 216 23.10 20.09 14.53
CA GLN A 216 23.44 20.38 15.93
C GLN A 216 24.12 19.21 16.65
N ALA A 217 24.03 17.99 16.13
CA ALA A 217 24.60 16.81 16.77
C ALA A 217 26.10 16.58 16.48
N GLN A 218 26.70 17.32 15.52
CA GLN A 218 28.14 17.21 15.21
C GLN A 218 29.00 18.38 15.72
N GLY A 219 28.41 19.31 16.49
CA GLY A 219 29.09 20.50 17.00
C GLY A 219 29.60 20.44 18.44
N GLN A 220 29.42 19.33 19.17
CA GLN A 220 29.74 19.26 20.61
C GLN A 220 30.87 18.29 21.01
N ASN A 221 31.60 17.71 20.06
CA ASN A 221 32.87 17.03 20.37
C ASN A 221 34.05 17.97 20.10
N GLN A 222 34.24 18.96 20.97
CA GLN A 222 35.56 19.57 21.17
C GLN A 222 36.15 19.04 22.47
N LEU A 223 37.34 18.46 22.30
CA LEU A 223 38.21 17.88 23.31
C LEU A 223 38.55 18.88 24.42
N ASN A 224 38.25 18.53 25.67
CA ASN A 224 39.02 19.03 26.80
C ASN A 224 40.27 18.14 26.93
N ILE A 225 41.41 18.66 26.48
CA ILE A 225 42.73 18.17 26.90
C ILE A 225 43.05 18.96 28.17
N GLU A 226 42.89 18.32 29.33
CA GLU A 226 43.52 18.81 30.57
C GLU A 226 44.95 18.29 30.59
N THR A 227 45.90 19.23 30.61
CA THR A 227 47.27 19.01 31.05
C THR A 227 47.35 19.26 32.54
N ASP A 228 47.76 18.25 33.30
CA ASP A 228 48.62 18.37 34.49
C ASP A 228 49.49 17.09 34.59
#